data_AF-A0A537PIB2-F1
#
_entry.id   AF-A0A537PIB2-F1
#
_cell.length_a   1.000
_cell.length_b   1.000
_cell.length_c   1.000
_cell.angle_alpha   90.00
_cell.angle_beta   90.00
_cell.angle_gamma   90.00
#
_symmetry.space_group_name_H-M   'P 1'
#
loop_
_entity.id
_entity.type
_entity.pdbx_description
1 polymer ?
#
loop_
_entity_poly.entity_id
_entity_poly.type
_entity_poly.pdbx_seq_one_letter_code
_entity_poly.pdbx_strand_id
1 'polypeptide(L)'
;KRFSAGAAVFPTEHMRDILAAAHAGKSLLQLNVYDGSDNGQKVYQSLTVIGRKIAPNERKPTDAAGSQSALADLDRWPVTISYFEKTEQTSEQTPVYSISFELYDNGISRALVLDYGDFAVSGDMTSLELRDTKPCR
;
A
#
# COMPACT_ATOMS: atom_id res chain seq x y z
N LYS A 1 0.88 -23.35 17.41
CA LYS A 1 2.27 -22.83 17.27
C LYS A 1 2.27 -21.38 17.77
N ARG A 2 3.32 -20.91 18.44
CA ARG A 2 3.48 -19.50 18.84
C ARG A 2 4.58 -18.88 17.96
N PHE A 3 4.33 -17.67 17.47
CA PHE A 3 5.25 -16.89 16.64
C PHE A 3 5.49 -15.54 17.33
N SER A 4 6.71 -14.99 17.22
CA SER A 4 7.07 -13.68 17.76
C SER A 4 7.47 -12.77 16.62
N ALA A 5 6.64 -11.77 16.32
CA ALA A 5 6.90 -10.81 15.24
C ALA A 5 7.98 -9.77 15.58
N GLY A 6 8.39 -9.66 16.85
CA GLY A 6 9.28 -8.58 17.28
C GLY A 6 8.63 -7.20 17.08
N ALA A 7 9.46 -6.18 16.83
CA ALA A 7 8.97 -4.84 16.49
C ALA A 7 8.62 -4.77 15.00
N ALA A 8 7.32 -4.81 14.70
CA ALA A 8 6.77 -4.68 13.36
C ALA A 8 5.45 -3.91 13.41
N VAL A 9 5.15 -3.14 12.36
CA VAL A 9 3.85 -2.49 12.18
C VAL A 9 2.86 -3.46 11.55
N PHE A 10 1.58 -3.27 11.87
CA PHE A 10 0.47 -4.02 11.27
C PHE A 10 -0.11 -3.30 10.04
N PRO A 11 -0.92 -3.96 9.19
CA PRO A 11 -1.31 -3.40 7.89
C PRO A 11 -1.98 -2.02 7.95
N THR A 12 -2.88 -1.80 8.91
CA THR A 12 -3.55 -0.50 9.06
C THR A 12 -2.60 0.60 9.49
N GLU A 13 -1.67 0.32 10.41
CA GLU A 13 -0.65 1.29 10.84
C GLU A 13 0.33 1.59 9.70
N HIS A 14 0.76 0.56 8.98
CA HIS A 14 1.62 0.69 7.80
C HIS A 14 1.01 1.66 6.77
N MET A 15 -0.28 1.50 6.43
CA MET A 15 -0.98 2.41 5.50
C MET A 15 -1.07 3.84 6.04
N ARG A 16 -1.29 4.01 7.34
CA ARG A 16 -1.31 5.34 7.97
C ARG A 16 0.06 6.00 7.94
N ASP A 17 1.13 5.25 8.15
CA ASP A 17 2.50 5.76 8.08
C ASP A 17 2.90 6.16 6.66
N ILE A 18 2.43 5.41 5.65
CA ILE A 18 2.61 5.77 4.23
C ILE A 18 1.92 7.10 3.93
N LEU A 19 0.65 7.27 4.35
CA LEU A 19 -0.08 8.53 4.16
C LEU A 19 0.62 9.69 4.90
N ALA A 20 1.03 9.48 6.15
CA ALA A 20 1.75 10.48 6.92
C ALA A 20 3.07 10.90 6.24
N ALA A 21 3.82 9.93 5.69
CA ALA A 21 5.03 10.19 4.91
C ALA A 21 4.72 10.97 3.62
N ALA A 22 3.65 10.60 2.92
CA ALA A 22 3.19 11.27 1.70
C ALA A 22 2.80 12.74 1.95
N HIS A 23 2.04 13.01 3.01
CA HIS A 23 1.71 14.38 3.44
C HIS A 23 2.93 15.20 3.82
N ALA A 24 3.92 14.56 4.45
CA ALA A 24 5.19 15.20 4.79
C ALA A 24 6.12 15.40 3.57
N GLY A 25 5.69 15.01 2.37
CA GLY A 25 6.47 15.12 1.14
C GLY A 25 7.67 14.16 1.06
N LYS A 26 7.69 13.10 1.89
CA LYS A 26 8.72 12.06 1.83
C LYS A 26 8.43 11.12 0.67
N SER A 27 9.47 10.70 -0.04
CA SER A 27 9.38 9.76 -1.16
C SER A 27 9.74 8.32 -0.78
N LEU A 28 10.27 8.09 0.43
CA LEU A 28 10.74 6.79 0.88
C LEU A 28 10.33 6.53 2.33
N LEU A 29 9.90 5.30 2.61
CA LEU A 29 9.60 4.79 3.95
C LEU A 29 10.03 3.32 4.04
N GLN A 30 10.75 2.97 5.10
CA GLN A 30 11.17 1.59 5.37
C GLN A 30 10.65 1.16 6.74
N LEU A 31 9.98 0.01 6.78
CA LEU A 31 9.37 -0.52 8.00
C LEU A 31 9.47 -2.05 8.04
N ASN A 32 9.50 -2.62 9.25
CA ASN A 32 9.22 -4.04 9.41
C ASN A 32 7.70 -4.22 9.47
N VAL A 33 7.14 -5.10 8.63
CA VAL A 33 5.70 -5.28 8.50
C VAL A 33 5.33 -6.72 8.81
N TYR A 34 4.33 -6.89 9.66
CA TYR A 34 3.64 -8.16 9.85
C TYR A 34 2.22 -8.05 9.31
N ASP A 35 1.95 -8.73 8.20
CA ASP A 35 0.65 -8.70 7.52
C ASP A 35 -0.15 -10.01 7.65
N GLY A 36 0.44 -11.03 8.27
CA GLY A 36 -0.19 -12.35 8.45
C GLY A 36 -0.30 -13.18 7.16
N SER A 37 0.38 -12.78 6.08
CA SER A 37 0.39 -13.52 4.81
C SER A 37 1.13 -14.86 4.90
N ASP A 38 1.04 -15.67 3.83
CA ASP A 38 1.57 -17.04 3.75
C ASP A 38 1.00 -17.91 4.89
N ASN A 39 1.84 -18.40 5.80
CA ASN A 39 1.44 -19.19 6.96
C ASN A 39 1.34 -18.36 8.26
N GLY A 40 1.44 -17.03 8.15
CA GLY A 40 1.37 -16.08 9.27
C GLY A 40 2.60 -16.07 10.18
N GLN A 41 3.74 -16.58 9.71
CA GLN A 41 4.98 -16.73 10.50
C GLN A 41 6.16 -15.93 9.93
N LYS A 42 5.88 -14.89 9.14
CA LYS A 42 6.90 -14.04 8.52
C LYS A 42 6.69 -12.58 8.90
N VAL A 43 7.81 -11.88 9.12
CA VAL A 43 7.88 -10.42 9.12
C VAL A 43 8.72 -10.04 7.91
N TYR A 44 8.20 -9.12 7.11
CA TYR A 44 8.89 -8.59 5.95
C TYR A 44 9.57 -7.28 6.30
N GLN A 45 10.72 -7.03 5.70
CA GLN A 45 11.20 -5.66 5.56
C GLN A 45 10.51 -5.07 4.33
N SER A 46 9.84 -3.93 4.49
CA SER A 46 9.22 -3.21 3.39
C SER A 46 10.07 -1.99 3.00
N LEU A 47 10.19 -1.75 1.71
CA LEU A 47 10.60 -0.47 1.15
C LEU A 47 9.42 0.11 0.37
N THR A 48 8.90 1.23 0.84
CA THR A 48 7.85 1.98 0.16
C THR A 48 8.47 3.15 -0.60
N VAL A 49 8.20 3.22 -1.89
CA VAL A 49 8.44 4.39 -2.75
C VAL A 49 7.13 5.12 -2.94
N ILE A 50 7.11 6.41 -2.62
CA ILE A 50 5.95 7.29 -2.73
C ILE A 50 6.23 8.28 -3.86
N GLY A 51 5.38 8.23 -4.88
CA GLY A 51 5.42 9.09 -6.05
C GLY A 51 4.94 10.51 -5.76
N ARG A 52 4.89 11.33 -6.81
CA ARG A 52 4.36 12.69 -6.72
C ARG A 52 2.86 12.67 -6.44
N LYS A 53 2.42 13.64 -5.65
CA LYS A 53 1.00 13.92 -5.42
C LYS A 53 0.28 14.15 -6.74
N ILE A 54 -0.89 13.54 -6.87
CA ILE A 54 -1.79 13.65 -8.00
C ILE A 54 -2.99 14.43 -7.51
N ALA A 55 -3.16 15.65 -8.04
CA ALA A 55 -4.29 16.49 -7.67
C ALA A 55 -5.62 15.88 -8.19
N PRO A 56 -6.78 16.24 -7.60
CA PRO A 56 -8.06 15.62 -7.96
C PRO A 56 -8.46 15.87 -9.43
N ASN A 57 -8.04 17.01 -9.98
CA ASN A 57 -8.25 17.37 -11.38
C ASN A 57 -7.23 16.75 -12.36
N GLU A 58 -6.21 16.04 -11.86
CA GLU A 58 -5.16 15.42 -12.65
C GLU A 58 -5.43 13.92 -12.84
N ARG A 59 -5.24 13.43 -14.08
CA ARG A 59 -5.32 12.00 -14.44
C ARG A 59 -6.55 11.29 -13.88
N LYS A 60 -7.74 11.84 -14.13
CA LYS A 60 -9.02 11.30 -13.61
C LYS A 60 -9.11 9.78 -13.80
N PRO A 61 -9.46 9.01 -12.75
CA PRO A 61 -9.64 7.57 -12.86
C PRO A 61 -10.66 7.18 -13.93
N THR A 62 -10.41 6.06 -14.61
CA THR A 62 -11.32 5.47 -15.61
C THR A 62 -12.04 4.22 -15.11
N ASP A 63 -11.72 3.78 -13.89
CA ASP A 63 -12.33 2.63 -13.21
C ASP A 63 -13.49 3.10 -12.31
N ALA A 64 -14.04 2.20 -11.48
CA ALA A 64 -15.16 2.52 -10.61
C ALA A 64 -14.86 3.61 -9.56
N ALA A 65 -13.59 3.99 -9.33
CA ALA A 65 -13.27 5.13 -8.47
C ALA A 65 -13.60 6.47 -9.14
N GLY A 66 -13.57 6.54 -10.48
CA GLY A 66 -13.76 7.78 -11.24
C GLY A 66 -15.19 8.35 -11.18
N SER A 67 -16.17 7.49 -10.87
CA SER A 67 -17.58 7.87 -10.70
C SER A 67 -17.98 8.17 -9.25
N GLN A 68 -17.05 8.06 -8.30
CA GLN A 68 -17.33 8.18 -6.87
C GLN A 68 -17.12 9.62 -6.43
N SER A 69 -18.23 10.33 -6.18
CA SER A 69 -18.19 11.74 -5.75
C SER A 69 -17.36 11.94 -4.48
N ALA A 70 -17.37 10.98 -3.55
CA ALA A 70 -16.58 11.03 -2.33
C ALA A 70 -15.05 11.00 -2.56
N LEU A 71 -14.58 10.65 -3.75
CA LEU A 71 -13.16 10.66 -4.13
C LEU A 71 -12.79 11.83 -5.04
N ALA A 72 -13.77 12.60 -5.51
CA ALA A 72 -13.59 13.59 -6.58
C ALA A 72 -12.67 14.76 -6.21
N ASP A 73 -12.59 15.08 -4.91
CA ASP A 73 -11.80 16.19 -4.36
C ASP A 73 -10.58 15.71 -3.56
N LEU A 74 -10.26 14.42 -3.60
CA LEU A 74 -9.16 13.85 -2.83
C LEU A 74 -7.86 13.80 -3.64
N ASP A 75 -6.78 14.27 -3.00
CA ASP A 75 -5.43 13.99 -3.47
C ASP A 75 -5.14 12.48 -3.38
N ARG A 76 -4.23 12.02 -4.23
CA ARG A 76 -3.72 10.63 -4.19
C ARG A 76 -2.25 10.56 -4.58
N TRP A 77 -1.60 9.45 -4.25
CA TRP A 77 -0.17 9.22 -4.53
C TRP A 77 0.03 7.85 -5.19
N PRO A 78 0.85 7.74 -6.25
CA PRO A 78 1.40 6.44 -6.65
C PRO A 78 2.26 5.90 -5.52
N VAL A 79 2.07 4.66 -5.14
CA VAL A 79 2.81 3.98 -4.08
C VAL A 79 3.28 2.63 -4.64
N THR A 80 4.55 2.31 -4.43
CA THR A 80 5.09 0.98 -4.65
C THR A 80 5.69 0.47 -3.34
N ILE A 81 5.25 -0.69 -2.88
CA ILE A 81 5.79 -1.38 -1.70
C ILE A 81 6.51 -2.63 -2.16
N SER A 82 7.80 -2.72 -1.89
CA SER A 82 8.62 -3.90 -2.13
C SER A 82 8.83 -4.66 -0.83
N TYR A 83 8.58 -5.96 -0.83
CA TYR A 83 8.69 -6.82 0.36
C TYR A 83 9.92 -7.71 0.27
N PHE A 84 10.70 -7.74 1.34
CA PHE A 84 11.95 -8.48 1.44
C PHE A 84 11.86 -9.45 2.63
N GLU A 85 12.22 -10.70 2.42
CA GLU A 85 12.39 -11.63 3.55
C GLU A 85 13.62 -11.23 4.36
N LYS A 86 13.54 -11.34 5.69
CA LYS A 86 14.70 -11.09 6.53
C LYS A 86 15.69 -12.26 6.39
N THR A 87 16.80 -12.05 5.70
CA THR A 87 17.89 -13.03 5.61
C THR A 87 19.16 -12.47 6.26
N GLU A 88 20.03 -13.36 6.76
CA GLU A 88 21.36 -13.00 7.28
C GLU A 88 22.39 -12.84 6.14
N GLN A 89 21.96 -12.92 4.88
CA GLN A 89 22.84 -12.94 3.72
C GLN A 89 23.08 -11.51 3.23
N THR A 90 24.34 -11.15 3.02
CA THR A 90 24.78 -9.81 2.59
C THR A 90 24.84 -9.63 1.07
N SER A 91 24.18 -10.49 0.30
CA SER A 91 24.12 -10.37 -1.17
C SER A 91 23.09 -9.33 -1.60
N GLU A 92 23.12 -8.92 -2.86
CA GLU A 92 22.06 -8.09 -3.45
C GLU A 92 20.71 -8.81 -3.30
N GLN A 93 19.81 -8.19 -2.54
CA GLN A 93 18.51 -8.78 -2.25
C GLN A 93 17.45 -8.16 -3.15
N THR A 94 16.78 -8.99 -3.94
CA THR A 94 15.59 -8.60 -4.70
C THR A 94 14.34 -8.80 -3.83
N PRO A 95 13.28 -8.00 -4.03
CA PRO A 95 12.03 -8.22 -3.32
C PRO A 95 11.41 -9.55 -3.73
N VAL A 96 10.78 -10.23 -2.77
CA VAL A 96 10.03 -11.48 -3.03
C VAL A 96 8.69 -11.22 -3.70
N TYR A 97 8.13 -10.02 -3.52
CA TYR A 97 7.06 -9.47 -4.34
C TYR A 97 6.99 -7.96 -4.13
N SER A 98 6.33 -7.25 -5.05
CA SER A 98 5.99 -5.85 -4.88
C SER A 98 4.54 -5.57 -5.22
N ILE A 99 4.00 -4.52 -4.61
CA ILE A 99 2.64 -4.05 -4.82
C ILE A 99 2.73 -2.60 -5.26
N SER A 100 2.11 -2.25 -6.39
CA SER A 100 1.95 -0.87 -6.83
C SER A 100 0.48 -0.48 -6.92
N PHE A 101 0.13 0.73 -6.48
CA PHE A 101 -1.24 1.26 -6.50
C PHE A 101 -1.23 2.79 -6.41
N GLU A 102 -2.37 3.43 -6.69
CA GLU A 102 -2.62 4.81 -6.29
C GLU A 102 -3.40 4.81 -4.97
N LEU A 103 -2.89 5.53 -3.97
CA LEU A 103 -3.47 5.66 -2.64
C LEU A 103 -4.14 7.03 -2.48
N TYR A 104 -5.46 7.04 -2.32
CA TYR A 104 -6.20 8.24 -1.91
C TYR A 104 -5.92 8.60 -0.45
N ASP A 105 -6.05 9.88 -0.14
CA ASP A 105 -5.89 10.44 1.21
C ASP A 105 -6.71 9.71 2.29
N ASN A 106 -7.89 9.18 1.91
CA ASN A 106 -8.77 8.43 2.82
C ASN A 106 -8.42 6.92 2.93
N GLY A 107 -7.33 6.46 2.33
CA GLY A 107 -6.87 5.07 2.39
C GLY A 107 -7.40 4.15 1.29
N ILE A 108 -8.29 4.62 0.41
CA ILE A 108 -8.75 3.81 -0.73
C ILE A 108 -7.62 3.65 -1.74
N SER A 109 -7.37 2.41 -2.17
CA SER A 109 -6.34 2.09 -3.15
C SER A 109 -6.97 1.67 -4.48
N ARG A 110 -6.38 2.09 -5.60
CA ARG A 110 -6.81 1.73 -6.96
C ARG A 110 -5.62 1.46 -7.87
N ALA A 111 -5.88 1.04 -9.12
CA ALA A 111 -4.85 0.74 -10.12
C ALA A 111 -3.79 -0.23 -9.57
N LEU A 112 -4.26 -1.35 -9.00
CA LEU A 112 -3.44 -2.31 -8.29
C LEU A 112 -2.62 -3.14 -9.28
N VAL A 113 -1.33 -3.31 -9.01
CA VAL A 113 -0.46 -4.30 -9.66
C VAL A 113 0.28 -5.08 -8.58
N LEU A 114 0.18 -6.41 -8.64
CA LEU A 114 0.92 -7.35 -7.83
C LEU A 114 2.01 -7.98 -8.71
N ASP A 115 3.26 -7.74 -8.40
CA ASP A 115 4.41 -8.26 -9.14
C ASP A 115 5.16 -9.30 -8.29
N TYR A 116 5.16 -10.54 -8.74
CA TYR A 116 5.80 -11.68 -8.08
C TYR A 116 7.20 -11.99 -8.65
N GLY A 117 7.67 -11.19 -9.61
CA GLY A 117 8.96 -11.32 -10.28
C GLY A 117 8.92 -12.11 -11.58
N ASP A 118 8.22 -13.25 -11.61
CA ASP A 118 8.05 -14.10 -12.81
C ASP A 118 6.76 -13.80 -13.58
N PHE A 119 5.75 -13.28 -12.89
CA PHE A 119 4.53 -12.73 -13.48
C PHE A 119 3.98 -11.56 -12.66
N ALA A 120 3.12 -10.78 -13.28
CA ALA A 120 2.39 -9.70 -12.62
C ALA A 120 0.88 -9.83 -12.88
N VAL A 121 0.09 -9.41 -11.89
CA VAL A 121 -1.37 -9.38 -11.94
C VAL A 121 -1.85 -7.96 -11.75
N SER A 122 -2.61 -7.44 -12.72
CA SER A 122 -3.29 -6.15 -12.61
C SER A 122 -4.71 -6.32 -12.09
N GLY A 123 -5.10 -5.47 -11.15
CA GLY A 123 -6.44 -5.41 -10.58
C GLY A 123 -7.17 -4.14 -11.03
N ASP A 124 -8.24 -4.34 -11.80
CA ASP A 124 -9.16 -3.26 -12.19
C ASP A 124 -10.33 -3.17 -11.20
N MET A 125 -10.55 -1.97 -10.64
CA MET A 125 -11.66 -1.73 -9.72
C MET A 125 -12.98 -1.64 -10.49
N THR A 126 -13.78 -2.70 -10.44
CA THR A 126 -15.07 -2.78 -11.15
C THR A 126 -16.25 -2.21 -10.34
N SER A 127 -16.14 -2.17 -9.01
CA SER A 127 -17.13 -1.55 -8.13
C SER A 127 -16.47 -0.96 -6.88
N LEU A 128 -17.13 0.06 -6.30
CA LEU A 128 -16.81 0.61 -4.99
C LEU A 128 -18.11 0.94 -4.26
N GLU A 129 -18.33 0.27 -3.12
CA GLU A 129 -19.46 0.55 -2.23
C GLU A 129 -18.95 1.24 -0.97
N LEU A 130 -19.24 2.52 -0.83
CA LEU A 130 -18.90 3.27 0.38
C LEU A 130 -19.95 3.00 1.46
N ARG A 131 -19.46 2.72 2.68
CA ARG A 131 -20.32 2.47 3.84
C ARG A 131 -20.38 3.73 4.69
N ASP A 132 -21.57 4.03 5.20
CA ASP A 132 -21.74 5.07 6.21
C ASP A 132 -20.95 4.70 7.46
N THR A 133 -20.08 5.61 7.90
CA THR A 133 -19.36 5.44 9.16
C THR A 133 -20.23 5.98 10.29
N LYS A 134 -20.49 5.15 11.30
CA LYS A 134 -21.04 5.65 12.57
C LYS A 134 -19.87 6.21 13.38
N PRO A 135 -20.06 7.31 14.12
CA PRO A 135 -19.03 7.80 15.05
C PRO A 135 -18.59 6.67 15.99
N CYS A 136 -17.28 6.47 16.12
CA CYS A 136 -16.74 5.56 17.14
C CYS A 136 -17.23 6.01 18.52
N ARG A 137 -17.70 5.06 19.34
CA ARG A 137 -18.06 5.31 20.75
C ARG A 137 -16.88 5.03 21.65
#